data_AF-A0A7K4DD90-F1
#
_entry.id   AF-A0A7K4DD90-F1
#
_cell.length_a   1.000
_cell.length_b   1.000
_cell.length_c   1.000
_cell.angle_alpha   90.00
_cell.angle_beta   90.00
_cell.angle_gamma   90.00
#
_symmetry.space_group_name_H-M   'P 1'
#
loop_
_entity.id
_entity.type
_entity.pdbx_description
1 polymer ?
#
loop_
_entity_poly.entity_id
_entity_poly.type
_entity_poly.pdbx_seq_one_letter_code
_entity_poly.pdbx_strand_id
1 'polypeptide(L)'
;MSKKPEGGDSSESPSRVGGTIIPLRGEPLLIRGSHSLLLIGKAGSRFSLCIETPDDEYCQGVDPDDLVVVSMPEGGPVEQARMMLELVRQYHIPLIVLPKDHPGSRRLSMVVSVAPEILLACDIRRGTHPEQHLLCSSPELSGLLLAGIPGGVMLRHLPPGAIITHLVAEKYSTDKQQ
;
A
#
# COMPACT_ATOMS: atom_id res chain seq x y z
N MET A 1 18.62 -61.70 12.57
CA MET A 1 19.50 -61.12 11.54
C MET A 1 18.67 -60.07 10.80
N SER A 2 18.66 -58.81 11.24
CA SER A 2 19.68 -57.77 11.02
C SER A 2 19.61 -57.16 9.62
N LYS A 3 18.84 -56.08 9.45
CA LYS A 3 19.34 -54.70 9.28
C LYS A 3 18.18 -53.70 9.03
N LYS A 4 18.14 -52.67 9.86
CA LYS A 4 17.59 -51.31 9.65
C LYS A 4 18.83 -50.39 9.42
N PRO A 5 18.70 -49.07 9.19
CA PRO A 5 18.01 -48.34 8.11
C PRO A 5 18.95 -47.29 7.44
N GLU A 6 18.55 -46.68 6.34
CA GLU A 6 19.11 -45.41 5.81
C GLU A 6 17.89 -44.58 5.34
N GLY A 7 17.69 -43.29 5.61
CA GLY A 7 18.55 -42.22 6.10
C GLY A 7 18.44 -41.01 5.15
N GLY A 8 18.01 -39.84 5.65
CA GLY A 8 18.05 -38.52 4.98
C GLY A 8 16.70 -38.10 4.37
N ASP A 9 15.85 -37.30 5.03
CA ASP A 9 15.94 -35.92 5.52
C ASP A 9 15.63 -34.84 4.46
N SER A 10 14.83 -33.88 4.91
CA SER A 10 14.63 -32.51 4.43
C SER A 10 14.19 -32.26 2.98
N SER A 11 12.88 -32.01 2.81
CA SER A 11 12.47 -30.76 2.17
C SER A 11 11.61 -29.98 3.15
N GLU A 12 12.30 -29.16 3.94
CA GLU A 12 11.74 -28.09 4.74
C GLU A 12 10.77 -27.28 3.87
N SER A 13 9.52 -27.20 4.33
CA SER A 13 8.60 -26.14 3.92
C SER A 13 9.31 -24.79 4.06
N PRO A 14 9.40 -23.96 3.00
CA PRO A 14 10.14 -22.72 3.07
C PRO A 14 9.47 -21.82 4.11
N SER A 15 10.25 -21.56 5.16
CA SER A 15 10.19 -20.47 6.13
C SER A 15 8.92 -19.60 6.08
N ARG A 16 8.19 -19.60 7.21
CA ARG A 16 7.43 -18.42 7.64
C ARG A 16 8.42 -17.25 7.77
N VAL A 17 8.68 -16.55 6.68
CA VAL A 17 9.40 -15.28 6.69
C VAL A 17 8.56 -14.31 7.52
N GLY A 18 9.02 -14.03 8.74
CA GLY A 18 8.28 -13.31 9.77
C GLY A 18 7.88 -11.93 9.29
N GLY A 19 6.57 -11.65 9.30
CA GLY A 19 6.01 -10.33 9.09
C GLY A 19 5.42 -9.78 10.39
N THR A 20 5.48 -8.47 10.58
CA THR A 20 4.81 -7.80 11.69
C THR A 20 3.36 -7.56 11.31
N ILE A 21 2.43 -8.03 12.13
CA ILE A 21 0.99 -7.78 11.93
C ILE A 21 0.59 -6.54 12.72
N ILE A 22 0.01 -5.56 12.04
CA ILE A 22 -0.56 -4.35 12.63
C ILE A 22 -2.09 -4.38 12.46
N PRO A 23 -2.88 -4.39 13.54
CA PRO A 23 -4.34 -4.37 13.43
C PRO A 23 -4.84 -3.03 12.89
N LEU A 24 -5.81 -3.04 11.98
CA LEU A 24 -6.43 -1.83 11.41
C LEU A 24 -7.90 -1.77 11.89
N ARG A 25 -8.17 -0.91 12.87
CA ARG A 25 -9.51 -0.75 13.47
C ARG A 25 -10.40 0.22 12.69
N GLY A 26 -10.35 0.16 11.35
CA GLY A 26 -10.97 1.14 10.45
C GLY A 26 -10.16 2.44 10.27
N GLU A 27 -9.18 2.69 11.13
CA GLU A 27 -8.25 3.81 11.03
C GLU A 27 -7.09 3.50 10.08
N PRO A 28 -6.70 4.45 9.21
CA PRO A 28 -5.50 4.31 8.39
C PRO A 28 -4.22 4.21 9.23
N LEU A 29 -3.24 3.48 8.70
CA LEU A 29 -1.90 3.38 9.26
C LEU A 29 -0.96 4.29 8.49
N LEU A 30 -0.26 5.15 9.22
CA LEU A 30 0.79 6.01 8.68
C LEU A 30 2.15 5.38 8.99
N ILE A 31 2.96 5.18 7.95
CA ILE A 31 4.38 4.84 8.07
C ILE A 31 5.18 6.07 7.62
N ARG A 32 6.06 6.57 8.48
CA ARG A 32 6.98 7.68 8.17
C ARG A 32 8.40 7.16 8.09
N GLY A 33 9.09 7.51 7.00
CA GLY A 33 10.54 7.50 6.97
C GLY A 33 11.11 8.84 7.44
N SER A 34 12.37 9.11 7.12
CA SER A 34 13.03 10.38 7.46
C SER A 34 12.46 11.57 6.70
N HIS A 35 12.01 11.36 5.45
CA HIS A 35 11.48 12.41 4.58
C HIS A 35 10.23 11.98 3.81
N SER A 36 9.90 10.68 3.79
CA SER A 36 8.76 10.14 3.06
C SER A 36 7.63 9.68 3.98
N LEU A 37 6.45 9.48 3.39
CA LEU A 37 5.31 8.89 4.10
C LEU A 37 4.55 7.90 3.23
N LEU A 38 3.98 6.89 3.87
CA LEU A 38 2.99 5.97 3.33
C LEU A 38 1.74 6.01 4.19
N LEU A 39 0.58 6.11 3.55
CA LEU A 39 -0.71 5.98 4.20
C LEU A 39 -1.40 4.71 3.69
N ILE A 40 -1.75 3.84 4.62
CA ILE A 40 -2.29 2.50 4.33
C ILE A 40 -3.70 2.43 4.91
N GLY A 41 -4.67 2.14 4.06
CA GLY A 41 -6.05 1.85 4.47
C GLY A 41 -6.52 0.53 3.89
N LYS A 42 -7.53 -0.06 4.53
CA LYS A 42 -8.33 -1.12 3.93
C LYS A 42 -9.30 -0.53 2.91
N ALA A 43 -9.56 -1.26 1.84
CA ALA A 43 -10.65 -0.97 0.92
C ALA A 43 -12.00 -0.92 1.65
N GLY A 44 -12.25 -1.88 2.55
CA GLY A 44 -13.40 -1.89 3.44
C GLY A 44 -14.74 -2.26 2.78
N SER A 45 -14.80 -2.28 1.45
CA SER A 45 -15.94 -2.74 0.67
C SER A 45 -15.49 -3.36 -0.65
N ARG A 46 -16.40 -4.07 -1.33
CA ARG A 46 -16.16 -4.59 -2.68
C ARG A 46 -16.52 -3.55 -3.72
N PHE A 47 -15.63 -3.32 -4.66
CA PHE A 47 -15.90 -2.46 -5.82
C PHE A 47 -15.04 -2.87 -7.02
N SER A 48 -15.37 -2.32 -8.20
CA SER A 48 -14.52 -2.41 -9.38
C SER A 48 -13.67 -1.15 -9.48
N LEU A 49 -12.35 -1.30 -9.46
CA LEU A 49 -11.44 -0.19 -9.71
C LEU A 49 -11.13 -0.11 -11.21
N CYS A 50 -11.56 0.98 -11.84
CA CYS A 50 -11.17 1.33 -13.20
C CYS A 50 -9.76 1.94 -13.20
N ILE A 51 -8.90 1.44 -14.08
CA ILE A 51 -7.53 1.89 -14.29
C ILE A 51 -7.43 2.32 -15.75
N GLU A 52 -7.44 3.63 -15.97
CA GLU A 52 -7.32 4.24 -17.28
C GLU A 52 -5.84 4.34 -17.65
N THR A 53 -5.49 3.79 -18.79
CA THR A 53 -4.17 3.92 -19.42
C THR A 53 -4.30 4.75 -20.70
N PRO A 54 -3.19 5.18 -21.34
CA PRO A 54 -3.27 5.99 -22.55
C PRO A 54 -4.05 5.35 -23.70
N ASP A 55 -4.05 4.02 -23.77
CA ASP A 55 -4.57 3.25 -24.90
C ASP A 55 -5.80 2.39 -24.54
N ASP A 56 -6.09 2.17 -23.25
CA ASP A 56 -7.15 1.24 -22.80
C ASP A 56 -7.60 1.50 -21.35
N GLU A 57 -8.69 0.88 -20.93
CA GLU A 57 -9.19 0.84 -19.55
C GLU A 57 -9.28 -0.60 -19.03
N TYR A 58 -8.77 -0.82 -17.82
CA TYR A 58 -8.85 -2.11 -17.13
C TYR A 58 -9.67 -1.98 -15.86
N CYS A 59 -10.59 -2.91 -15.63
CA CYS A 59 -11.32 -3.02 -14.37
C CYS A 59 -10.77 -4.18 -13.54
N GLN A 60 -10.34 -3.90 -12.31
CA GLN A 60 -9.98 -4.94 -11.33
C GLN A 60 -11.03 -5.02 -10.21
N GLY A 61 -11.33 -6.24 -9.76
CA GLY A 61 -12.13 -6.44 -8.57
C GLY A 61 -11.31 -6.16 -7.32
N VAL A 62 -11.87 -5.38 -6.39
CA VAL A 62 -11.26 -5.08 -5.09
C VAL A 62 -12.08 -5.76 -4.00
N ASP A 63 -11.42 -6.51 -3.12
CA ASP A 63 -12.03 -7.13 -1.95
C ASP A 63 -11.88 -6.25 -0.69
N PRO A 64 -12.73 -6.42 0.34
CA PRO A 64 -12.72 -5.54 1.51
C PRO A 64 -11.39 -5.54 2.28
N ASP A 65 -10.65 -6.64 2.19
CA ASP A 65 -9.36 -6.82 2.84
C ASP A 65 -8.16 -6.32 2.01
N ASP A 66 -8.37 -5.94 0.76
CA ASP A 66 -7.33 -5.32 -0.06
C ASP A 66 -6.90 -3.98 0.52
N LEU A 67 -5.68 -3.60 0.20
CA LEU A 67 -5.10 -2.35 0.67
C LEU A 67 -5.28 -1.27 -0.39
N VAL A 68 -5.61 -0.07 0.06
CA VAL A 68 -5.41 1.18 -0.69
C VAL A 68 -4.22 1.86 -0.03
N VAL A 69 -3.13 2.04 -0.78
CA VAL A 69 -1.88 2.58 -0.24
C VAL A 69 -1.50 3.83 -1.03
N VAL A 70 -1.39 4.95 -0.33
CA VAL A 70 -0.91 6.21 -0.87
C VAL A 70 0.54 6.40 -0.44
N SER A 71 1.41 6.64 -1.42
CA SER A 71 2.82 6.94 -1.19
C SER A 71 3.11 8.39 -1.55
N MET A 72 3.77 9.11 -0.64
CA MET A 72 4.39 10.41 -0.92
C MET A 72 5.90 10.30 -0.66
N PRO A 73 6.68 9.97 -1.69
CA PRO A 73 8.12 9.72 -1.54
C PRO A 73 8.94 10.93 -1.06
N GLU A 74 8.53 12.17 -1.35
CA GLU A 74 9.13 13.39 -0.79
C GLU A 74 8.41 13.89 0.47
N GLY A 75 7.46 13.09 0.99
CA GLY A 75 6.60 13.49 2.09
C GLY A 75 5.56 14.52 1.67
N GLY A 76 4.98 15.20 2.65
CA GLY A 76 3.92 16.18 2.45
C GLY A 76 2.86 16.18 3.55
N PRO A 77 1.78 16.95 3.36
CA PRO A 77 0.67 16.99 4.31
C PRO A 77 -0.07 15.65 4.37
N VAL A 78 -0.23 15.10 5.58
CA VAL A 78 -0.94 13.83 5.78
C VAL A 78 -2.39 13.89 5.30
N GLU A 79 -3.06 15.03 5.47
CA GLU A 79 -4.42 15.23 5.00
C GLU A 79 -4.55 15.12 3.47
N GLN A 80 -3.50 15.48 2.72
CA GLN A 80 -3.49 15.29 1.26
C GLN A 80 -3.52 13.80 0.90
N ALA A 81 -2.68 12.98 1.55
CA ALA A 81 -2.69 11.54 1.37
C ALA A 81 -4.02 10.92 1.81
N ARG A 82 -4.60 11.43 2.90
CA ARG A 82 -5.90 10.98 3.40
C ARG A 82 -7.02 11.26 2.41
N MET A 83 -7.08 12.46 1.83
CA MET A 83 -8.07 12.76 0.78
C MET A 83 -7.95 11.80 -0.41
N MET A 84 -6.73 11.52 -0.89
CA MET A 84 -6.52 10.56 -1.96
C MET A 84 -6.98 9.14 -1.58
N LEU A 85 -6.63 8.70 -0.36
CA LEU A 85 -7.07 7.40 0.16
C LEU A 85 -8.61 7.28 0.13
N GLU A 86 -9.33 8.29 0.63
CA GLU A 86 -10.80 8.27 0.68
C GLU A 86 -11.44 8.39 -0.71
N LEU A 87 -10.91 9.23 -1.59
CA LEU A 87 -11.39 9.32 -2.97
C LEU A 87 -11.38 7.94 -3.65
N VAL A 88 -10.34 7.15 -3.43
CA VAL A 88 -10.24 5.80 -4.00
C VAL A 88 -11.14 4.81 -3.25
N ARG A 89 -11.00 4.69 -1.92
CA ARG A 89 -11.68 3.59 -1.19
C ARG A 89 -13.17 3.83 -0.91
N GLN A 90 -13.61 5.08 -0.84
CA GLN A 90 -14.99 5.44 -0.50
C GLN A 90 -15.78 5.88 -1.73
N TYR A 91 -15.13 6.64 -2.63
CA TYR A 91 -15.79 7.21 -3.81
C TYR A 91 -15.41 6.48 -5.11
N HIS A 92 -14.53 5.48 -5.04
CA HIS A 92 -14.14 4.61 -6.15
C HIS A 92 -13.69 5.39 -7.40
N ILE A 93 -12.97 6.50 -7.21
CA ILE A 93 -12.43 7.24 -8.36
C ILE A 93 -11.52 6.32 -9.19
N PRO A 94 -11.55 6.43 -10.53
CA PRO A 94 -10.62 5.70 -11.37
C PRO A 94 -9.18 6.14 -11.10
N LEU A 95 -8.22 5.23 -11.34
CA LEU A 95 -6.80 5.58 -11.36
C LEU A 95 -6.37 5.87 -12.79
N ILE A 96 -5.57 6.90 -12.97
CA ILE A 96 -5.04 7.29 -14.27
C ILE A 96 -3.55 6.99 -14.33
N VAL A 97 -3.15 6.18 -15.30
CA VAL A 97 -1.77 5.85 -15.61
C VAL A 97 -1.30 6.77 -16.72
N LEU A 98 -0.29 7.57 -16.41
CA LEU A 98 0.37 8.45 -17.36
C LEU A 98 1.28 7.66 -18.30
N PRO A 99 1.43 8.10 -19.56
CA PRO A 99 2.51 7.62 -20.42
C PRO A 99 3.86 7.80 -19.73
N LYS A 100 4.82 6.91 -20.01
CA LYS A 100 6.16 6.97 -19.42
C LYS A 100 6.74 8.36 -19.53
N ASP A 101 6.73 8.99 -20.71
CA ASP A 101 7.35 10.31 -20.92
C ASP A 101 6.47 11.52 -20.65
N HIS A 102 5.36 11.34 -19.94
CA HIS A 102 4.46 12.44 -19.62
C HIS A 102 5.14 13.47 -18.69
N PRO A 103 5.05 14.78 -19.00
CA PRO A 103 5.67 15.83 -18.18
C PRO A 103 5.07 15.90 -16.77
N GLY A 104 3.81 15.47 -16.61
CA GLY A 104 3.10 15.41 -15.34
C GLY A 104 3.69 14.42 -14.35
N SER A 105 4.32 13.32 -14.78
CA SER A 105 4.87 12.30 -13.88
C SER A 105 5.94 12.86 -12.94
N ARG A 106 6.63 13.93 -13.35
CA ARG A 106 7.63 14.63 -12.51
C ARG A 106 7.01 15.52 -11.42
N ARG A 107 5.72 15.84 -11.54
CA ARG A 107 4.98 16.72 -10.64
C ARG A 107 4.08 15.95 -9.67
N LEU A 108 3.94 14.63 -9.85
CA LEU A 108 3.17 13.78 -8.95
C LEU A 108 3.88 13.67 -7.60
N SER A 109 3.38 14.45 -6.63
CA SER A 109 3.83 14.40 -5.23
C SER A 109 3.30 13.19 -4.47
N MET A 110 2.31 12.50 -5.04
CA MET A 110 1.74 11.27 -4.48
C MET A 110 1.32 10.30 -5.59
N VAL A 111 1.39 9.02 -5.28
CA VAL A 111 0.87 7.92 -6.10
C VAL A 111 0.09 6.96 -5.22
N VAL A 112 -0.85 6.21 -5.81
CA VAL A 112 -1.71 5.28 -5.11
C VAL A 112 -1.73 3.95 -5.83
N SER A 113 -1.79 2.86 -5.07
CA SER A 113 -2.03 1.51 -5.59
C SER A 113 -3.10 0.80 -4.76
N VAL A 114 -3.85 -0.10 -5.40
CA VAL A 114 -4.89 -0.91 -4.77
C VAL A 114 -4.71 -2.39 -5.09
N ALA A 115 -4.33 -3.20 -4.10
CA ALA A 115 -4.12 -4.63 -4.27
C ALA A 115 -4.15 -5.39 -2.92
N PRO A 116 -4.33 -6.72 -2.94
CA PRO A 116 -4.18 -7.56 -1.75
C PRO A 116 -2.75 -7.53 -1.17
N GLU A 117 -1.74 -7.40 -2.04
CA GLU A 117 -0.34 -7.29 -1.67
C GLU A 117 0.35 -6.24 -2.55
N ILE A 118 1.15 -5.36 -1.94
CA ILE A 118 1.82 -4.23 -2.60
C ILE A 118 3.29 -4.20 -2.19
N LEU A 119 4.18 -4.21 -3.19
CA LEU A 119 5.62 -4.00 -3.05
C LEU A 119 5.97 -2.54 -3.29
N LEU A 120 6.79 -1.97 -2.41
CA LEU A 120 7.28 -0.60 -2.52
C LEU A 120 8.61 -0.60 -3.29
N ALA A 121 8.72 0.23 -4.33
CA ALA A 121 9.89 0.30 -5.20
C ALA A 121 10.30 1.75 -5.51
N CYS A 122 11.60 2.04 -5.50
CA CYS A 122 12.12 3.39 -5.77
C CYS A 122 12.72 3.58 -7.17
N ASP A 123 12.88 2.50 -7.94
CA ASP A 123 13.48 2.46 -9.27
C ASP A 123 12.46 2.53 -10.41
N ILE A 124 11.18 2.74 -10.09
CA ILE A 124 10.10 2.88 -11.05
C ILE A 124 9.65 4.33 -11.24
N ARG A 125 9.06 4.62 -12.41
CA ARG A 125 8.58 5.96 -12.74
C ARG A 125 7.14 6.16 -12.26
N ARG A 126 6.93 7.23 -11.50
CA ARG A 126 5.66 7.52 -10.83
C ARG A 126 4.48 7.66 -11.76
N GLY A 127 3.40 6.98 -11.40
CA GLY A 127 2.13 7.06 -12.10
C GLY A 127 2.19 6.53 -13.52
N THR A 128 3.19 5.71 -13.88
CA THR A 128 3.35 5.16 -15.24
C THR A 128 3.21 3.65 -15.32
N HIS A 129 2.89 3.02 -14.19
CA HIS A 129 2.73 1.57 -14.06
C HIS A 129 1.25 1.27 -13.79
N PRO A 130 0.58 0.48 -14.66
CA PRO A 130 -0.77 0.01 -14.38
C PRO A 130 -0.79 -1.07 -13.29
N GLU A 131 0.33 -1.73 -13.02
CA GLU A 131 0.43 -2.81 -12.04
C GLU A 131 0.20 -2.32 -10.60
N GLN A 132 -0.94 -2.70 -10.02
CA GLN A 132 -1.33 -2.23 -8.69
C GLN A 132 -0.65 -2.97 -7.53
N HIS A 133 0.03 -4.08 -7.80
CA HIS A 133 0.86 -4.77 -6.80
C HIS A 133 2.22 -4.09 -6.58
N LEU A 134 2.49 -2.98 -7.29
CA LEU A 134 3.72 -2.21 -7.22
C LEU A 134 3.40 -0.74 -6.94
N LEU A 135 4.15 -0.10 -6.06
CA LEU A 135 3.95 1.30 -5.71
C LEU A 135 5.28 2.05 -5.61
N CYS A 136 5.37 3.19 -6.29
CA CYS A 136 6.57 4.01 -6.23
C CYS A 136 6.75 4.61 -4.83
N SER A 137 7.93 4.46 -4.26
CA SER A 137 8.29 4.94 -2.92
C SER A 137 9.58 5.77 -2.95
N SER A 138 9.94 6.30 -1.79
CA SER A 138 11.30 6.77 -1.52
C SER A 138 12.27 5.58 -1.43
N PRO A 139 13.59 5.81 -1.60
CA PRO A 139 14.60 4.77 -1.38
C PRO A 139 14.57 4.19 0.05
N GLU A 140 14.23 5.00 1.05
CA GLU A 140 14.21 4.57 2.46
C GLU A 140 13.07 3.60 2.80
N LEU A 141 12.00 3.57 1.99
CA LEU A 141 10.87 2.64 2.15
C LEU A 141 10.82 1.55 1.06
N SER A 142 11.81 1.52 0.17
CA SER A 142 11.88 0.52 -0.90
C SER A 142 12.10 -0.89 -0.34
N GLY A 143 11.45 -1.89 -0.94
CA GLY A 143 11.49 -3.29 -0.50
C GLY A 143 10.50 -3.67 0.59
N LEU A 144 9.80 -2.69 1.19
CA LEU A 144 8.69 -2.93 2.10
C LEU A 144 7.55 -3.63 1.35
N LEU A 145 7.10 -4.76 1.89
CA LEU A 145 5.95 -5.50 1.39
C LEU A 145 4.76 -5.32 2.35
N LEU A 146 3.62 -4.93 1.79
CA LEU A 146 2.37 -4.71 2.52
C LEU A 146 1.35 -5.74 2.05
N ALA A 147 0.77 -6.52 2.96
CA ALA A 147 -0.27 -7.47 2.63
C ALA A 147 -1.51 -7.25 3.48
N GLY A 148 -2.67 -7.12 2.83
CA GLY A 148 -3.96 -7.06 3.48
C GLY A 148 -4.33 -8.41 4.09
N ILE A 149 -4.64 -8.42 5.39
CA ILE A 149 -5.13 -9.63 6.08
C ILE A 149 -6.40 -9.28 6.86
N PRO A 150 -7.28 -10.26 7.17
CA PRO A 150 -8.47 -9.98 7.97
C PRO A 150 -8.13 -9.22 9.25
N GLY A 151 -8.71 -8.02 9.40
CA GLY A 151 -8.53 -7.16 10.59
C GLY A 151 -7.22 -6.38 10.67
N GLY A 152 -6.32 -6.45 9.68
CA GLY A 152 -5.05 -5.73 9.74
C GLY A 152 -4.22 -5.72 8.46
N VAL A 153 -2.96 -5.33 8.62
CA VAL A 153 -1.93 -5.36 7.58
C VAL A 153 -0.72 -6.12 8.08
N MET A 154 -0.18 -7.01 7.25
CA MET A 154 1.10 -7.65 7.47
C MET A 154 2.18 -6.83 6.76
N LEU A 155 3.24 -6.49 7.50
CA LEU A 155 4.41 -5.78 7.00
C LEU A 155 5.60 -6.73 6.95
N ARG A 156 6.32 -6.78 5.83
CA ARG A 156 7.61 -7.48 5.73
C ARG A 156 8.70 -6.53 5.26
N HIS A 157 9.91 -6.75 5.78
CA HIS A 157 11.07 -5.91 5.49
C HIS A 157 10.86 -4.43 5.85
N LEU A 158 10.25 -4.17 7.01
CA LEU A 158 10.14 -2.81 7.53
C LEU A 158 11.55 -2.22 7.73
N PRO A 159 11.88 -1.09 7.07
CA PRO A 159 13.21 -0.51 7.16
C PRO A 159 13.49 0.03 8.57
N PRO A 160 14.75 -0.03 9.05
CA PRO A 160 15.12 0.54 10.33
C PRO A 160 14.80 2.03 10.41
N GLY A 161 14.26 2.47 11.54
CA GLY A 161 13.95 3.88 11.79
C GLY A 161 12.60 4.35 11.23
N ALA A 162 11.85 3.50 10.52
CA ALA A 162 10.48 3.81 10.15
C ALA A 162 9.58 3.91 11.40
N ILE A 163 8.76 4.95 11.45
CA ILE A 163 7.81 5.21 12.55
C ILE A 163 6.41 4.85 12.07
N ILE A 164 5.70 4.05 12.87
CA ILE A 164 4.34 3.61 12.57
C ILE A 164 3.36 4.27 13.55
N THR A 165 2.33 4.94 13.05
CA THR A 165 1.26 5.54 13.86
C THR A 165 -0.11 5.31 13.24
N HIS A 166 -1.14 5.12 14.06
CA HIS A 166 -2.53 5.13 13.60
C HIS A 166 -3.02 6.57 13.43
N LEU A 167 -3.74 6.84 12.34
CA LEU A 167 -4.45 8.11 12.17
C LEU A 167 -5.86 7.99 12.74
N VAL A 168 -6.02 8.53 13.94
CA VAL A 168 -7.34 8.70 14.55
C VAL A 168 -8.09 9.78 13.78
N ALA A 169 -9.36 9.53 13.45
CA ALA A 169 -10.19 10.58 12.88
C ALA A 169 -10.30 11.73 13.88
N GLU A 170 -9.78 12.91 13.53
CA GLU A 170 -10.11 14.12 14.27
C GLU A 170 -11.62 14.31 14.20
N LYS A 171 -12.27 14.26 15.36
CA LYS A 171 -13.66 14.67 15.48
C LYS A 171 -13.67 16.17 15.22
N TYR A 172 -14.16 16.59 14.06
CA TYR A 172 -14.54 17.99 13.89
C TYR A 172 -15.61 18.28 14.94
N SER A 173 -15.25 19.00 16.01
CA SER A 173 -16.23 19.62 16.89
C SER A 173 -17.08 20.54 16.04
N THR A 174 -18.36 20.20 15.89
CA THR A 174 -19.40 21.14 15.51
C THR A 174 -19.60 22.14 16.66
N ASP A 175 -18.68 23.09 16.75
CA ASP A 175 -18.74 24.32 17.57
C ASP A 175 -17.99 25.36 16.73
N LYS A 176 -18.55 26.42 16.17
CA LYS A 176 -19.71 27.24 16.57
C LYS A 176 -20.31 27.87 15.31
N GLN A 177 -21.60 27.67 15.08
CA GLN A 177 -22.43 28.72 14.49
C GLN A 177 -23.01 29.52 15.65
N GLN A 178 -22.49 30.73 15.86
CA GLN A 178 -23.15 31.81 16.58
C GLN A 178 -22.78 33.13 15.90
#